data_AF-A0A9K3J1H5-F1
#
_entry.id   AF-A0A9K3J1H5-F1
#
_cell.length_a   1.000
_cell.length_b   1.000
_cell.length_c   1.000
_cell.angle_alpha   90.00
_cell.angle_beta   90.00
_cell.angle_gamma   90.00
#
_symmetry.space_group_name_H-M   'P 1'
#
loop_
_entity.id
_entity.type
_entity.pdbx_description
1 polymer ?
#
loop_
_entity_poly.entity_id
_entity_poly.type
_entity_poly.pdbx_seq_one_letter_code
_entity_poly.pdbx_strand_id
1 'polypeptide(L)'
;MKYIVFHAMIDTTENDAYLEFFIRHTERTAISSEAKKQRVNLCFKTAIERRASGGIRLELCNDDKPGLLAEVTRAFRENVLNVTRAEISMTKGKAENIFYLTDAHGNHVDSKNIESVRQRIRLDYLRVKELPLAFRNNEKGGNVKGGAVLLHPQRSSCLLKNNYSV
;
A
#
# COMPACT_ATOMS: atom_id res chain seq x y z
N MET A 1 -3.64 16.69 14.27
CA MET A 1 -4.01 15.43 14.95
C MET A 1 -2.74 14.71 15.35
N LYS A 2 -2.52 14.45 16.65
CA LYS A 2 -1.38 13.64 17.13
C LYS A 2 -1.92 12.44 17.90
N TYR A 3 -1.51 11.25 17.48
CA TYR A 3 -1.89 9.97 18.09
C TYR A 3 -0.65 9.14 18.32
N ILE A 4 -0.72 8.24 19.29
CA ILE A 4 0.29 7.21 19.53
C ILE A 4 -0.37 5.89 19.17
N VAL A 5 0.31 5.11 18.33
CA VAL A 5 -0.11 3.80 17.85
C VAL A 5 0.86 2.78 18.42
N PHE A 6 0.32 1.76 19.10
CA PHE A 6 1.05 0.55 19.47
C PHE A 6 0.52 -0.60 18.61
N HIS A 7 1.35 -1.62 18.39
CA HIS A 7 0.92 -2.82 17.69
C HIS A 7 1.45 -4.08 18.39
N ALA A 8 0.71 -5.18 18.27
CA ALA A 8 1.10 -6.50 18.74
C ALA A 8 0.85 -7.52 17.62
N MET A 9 1.75 -8.50 17.48
CA MET A 9 1.50 -9.67 16.63
C MET A 9 0.75 -10.70 17.48
N ILE A 10 -0.43 -11.11 17.02
CA ILE A 10 -1.31 -12.04 17.73
C ILE A 10 -0.99 -13.49 17.32
N ASP A 11 -0.85 -13.72 16.01
CA ASP A 11 -0.74 -15.05 15.41
C ASP A 11 -0.09 -14.96 14.01
N THR A 12 0.46 -16.05 13.50
CA THR A 12 1.11 -16.17 12.18
C THR A 12 0.88 -17.56 11.58
N THR A 13 0.44 -17.61 10.32
CA THR A 13 0.42 -18.82 9.49
C THR A 13 1.54 -18.74 8.44
N GLU A 14 1.68 -19.77 7.60
CA GLU A 14 2.65 -19.80 6.49
C GLU A 14 2.56 -18.57 5.56
N ASN A 15 1.34 -18.06 5.35
CA ASN A 15 1.05 -16.98 4.40
C ASN A 15 0.48 -15.72 5.07
N ASP A 16 0.15 -15.76 6.36
CA ASP A 16 -0.55 -14.67 7.05
C ASP A 16 -0.02 -14.37 8.47
N ALA A 17 -0.39 -13.23 9.02
CA ALA A 17 0.10 -12.66 10.27
C ALA A 17 -0.89 -11.61 10.76
N TYR A 18 -1.42 -11.84 11.96
CA TYR A 18 -2.48 -11.05 12.55
C TYR A 18 -1.89 -10.00 13.48
N LEU A 19 -2.21 -8.73 13.24
CA LEU A 19 -1.72 -7.59 14.01
C LEU A 19 -2.87 -6.88 14.72
N GLU A 20 -2.74 -6.70 16.04
CA GLU A 20 -3.59 -5.79 16.80
C GLU A 20 -2.98 -4.38 16.79
N PHE A 21 -3.83 -3.35 16.77
CA PHE A 21 -3.41 -1.94 16.80
C PHE A 21 -4.17 -1.14 17.86
N PHE A 22 -3.44 -0.60 18.82
CA PHE A 22 -3.98 0.25 19.89
C PHE A 22 -3.67 1.72 19.59
N ILE A 23 -4.71 2.54 19.43
CA ILE A 23 -4.56 3.96 19.05
C ILE A 23 -5.11 4.84 20.16
N ARG A 24 -4.28 5.74 20.70
CA ARG A 24 -4.69 6.73 21.71
C ARG A 24 -4.25 8.15 21.35
N HIS A 25 -4.96 9.16 21.87
CA HIS A 25 -4.50 10.55 21.73
C HIS A 25 -3.17 10.76 22.46
N THR A 26 -2.32 11.66 21.95
CA THR A 26 -1.03 11.96 22.59
C THR A 26 -1.21 12.44 24.03
N GLU A 27 -2.24 13.26 24.28
CA GLU A 27 -2.66 13.79 25.59
C GLU A 27 -3.22 12.73 26.57
N ARG A 28 -3.20 11.43 26.20
CA ARG A 28 -3.79 10.31 26.97
C ARG A 28 -5.31 10.41 27.18
N THR A 29 -5.98 11.40 26.61
CA THR A 29 -7.45 11.53 26.61
C THR A 29 -8.10 10.43 25.78
N ALA A 30 -9.23 9.92 26.27
CA ALA A 30 -10.04 8.93 25.55
C ALA A 30 -10.53 9.48 24.21
N ILE A 31 -10.68 8.61 23.21
CA ILE A 31 -11.33 8.95 21.94
C ILE A 31 -12.85 8.87 22.17
N SER A 32 -13.38 9.85 22.91
CA SER A 32 -14.72 9.79 23.50
C SER A 32 -15.86 9.88 22.48
N SER A 33 -15.77 10.75 21.47
CA SER A 33 -16.84 10.94 20.49
C SER A 33 -16.75 9.96 19.31
N GLU A 34 -17.91 9.46 18.88
CA GLU A 34 -18.00 8.49 17.79
C GLU A 34 -17.46 9.05 16.46
N ALA A 35 -17.74 10.32 16.17
CA ALA A 35 -17.16 11.03 15.02
C ALA A 35 -15.62 11.08 15.05
N LYS A 36 -14.99 11.17 16.24
CA LYS A 36 -13.52 11.13 16.37
C LYS A 36 -12.99 9.71 16.13
N LYS A 37 -13.68 8.68 16.62
CA LYS A 37 -13.33 7.26 16.37
C LYS A 37 -13.43 6.90 14.89
N GLN A 38 -14.53 7.25 14.23
CA GLN A 38 -14.74 7.04 12.79
C GLN A 38 -13.64 7.71 11.97
N ARG A 39 -13.31 8.98 12.25
CA ARG A 39 -12.22 9.69 11.57
C ARG A 39 -10.85 9.04 11.80
N VAL A 40 -10.55 8.60 13.02
CA VAL A 40 -9.30 7.89 13.32
C VAL A 40 -9.23 6.56 12.59
N ASN A 41 -10.31 5.77 12.59
CA ASN A 41 -10.36 4.51 11.84
C ASN A 41 -10.16 4.73 10.34
N LEU A 42 -10.88 5.68 9.74
CA LEU A 42 -10.77 5.97 8.31
C LEU A 42 -9.33 6.38 7.95
N CYS A 43 -8.75 7.33 8.69
CA CYS A 43 -7.36 7.74 8.47
C CYS A 43 -6.38 6.57 8.64
N PHE A 44 -6.62 5.67 9.59
CA PHE A 44 -5.77 4.51 9.85
C PHE A 44 -5.88 3.45 8.74
N LYS A 45 -7.11 3.08 8.35
CA LYS A 45 -7.40 2.17 7.24
C LYS A 45 -6.76 2.67 5.95
N THR A 46 -6.98 3.93 5.58
CA THR A 46 -6.36 4.55 4.41
C THR A 46 -4.82 4.65 4.52
N ALA A 47 -4.26 4.79 5.72
CA ALA A 47 -2.80 4.77 5.92
C ALA A 47 -2.18 3.36 5.85
N ILE A 48 -2.95 2.30 6.09
CA ILE A 48 -2.59 0.91 5.79
C ILE A 48 -2.71 0.65 4.29
N GLU A 49 -3.85 0.97 3.67
CA GLU A 49 -4.11 0.76 2.23
C GLU A 49 -3.06 1.46 1.35
N ARG A 50 -2.60 2.66 1.74
CA ARG A 50 -1.49 3.38 1.06
C ARG A 50 -0.11 2.71 1.20
N ARG A 51 0.08 1.78 2.15
CA ARG A 51 1.32 1.01 2.34
C ARG A 51 1.20 -0.42 1.82
N ALA A 52 0.02 -1.01 1.90
CA ALA A 52 -0.35 -2.28 1.31
C ALA A 52 -0.73 -2.10 -0.17
N SER A 53 0.21 -1.56 -0.96
CA SER A 53 0.04 -1.41 -2.41
C SER A 53 0.29 -2.74 -3.12
N GLY A 54 -0.77 -3.36 -3.62
CA GLY A 54 -0.67 -4.47 -4.55
C GLY A 54 -0.34 -3.99 -5.97
N GLY A 55 -0.24 -4.94 -6.90
CA GLY A 55 0.13 -4.67 -8.29
C GLY A 55 1.55 -5.11 -8.57
N ILE A 56 2.36 -4.25 -9.17
CA ILE A 56 3.70 -4.62 -9.65
C ILE A 56 4.77 -3.61 -9.23
N ARG A 57 5.97 -4.09 -8.95
CA ARG A 57 7.12 -3.28 -8.56
C ARG A 57 8.15 -3.28 -9.68
N LEU A 58 8.39 -2.10 -10.25
CA LEU A 58 9.43 -1.86 -11.24
C LEU A 58 10.65 -1.26 -10.56
N GLU A 59 11.82 -1.90 -10.69
CA GLU A 59 13.12 -1.33 -10.31
C GLU A 59 13.82 -0.85 -11.58
N LEU A 60 14.15 0.44 -11.65
CA LEU A 60 14.95 1.04 -12.70
C LEU A 60 16.29 1.48 -12.11
N CYS A 61 17.39 0.91 -12.60
CA CYS A 61 18.75 1.32 -12.22
C CYS A 61 19.50 1.79 -13.47
N ASN A 62 19.75 3.10 -13.58
CA ASN A 62 20.42 3.72 -14.73
C ASN A 62 21.30 4.88 -14.24
N ASP A 63 22.17 5.42 -15.09
CA ASP A 63 22.85 6.69 -14.79
C ASP A 63 21.81 7.81 -14.71
N ASP A 64 21.95 8.74 -13.77
CA ASP A 64 21.01 9.85 -13.70
C ASP A 64 21.23 10.83 -14.87
N LYS A 65 20.22 10.93 -15.73
CA LYS A 65 20.27 11.70 -16.99
C LYS A 65 19.10 12.68 -17.01
N PRO A 66 19.32 13.96 -17.39
CA PRO A 66 18.24 14.93 -17.49
C PRO A 66 17.05 14.40 -18.30
N GLY A 67 15.87 14.40 -17.70
CA GLY A 67 14.63 13.94 -18.32
C GLY A 67 14.30 12.44 -18.14
N LEU A 68 15.17 11.62 -17.53
CA LEU A 68 14.92 10.17 -17.33
C LEU A 68 13.56 9.91 -16.63
N LEU A 69 13.30 10.58 -15.51
CA LEU A 69 12.02 10.44 -14.79
C LEU A 69 10.82 10.94 -15.61
N ALA A 70 11.01 11.94 -16.47
CA ALA A 70 9.95 12.45 -17.35
C ALA A 70 9.62 11.46 -18.47
N GLU A 71 10.62 10.77 -19.03
CA GLU A 71 10.41 9.69 -20.00
C GLU A 71 9.71 8.47 -19.37
N VAL A 72 10.17 8.05 -18.19
CA VAL A 72 9.61 6.91 -17.46
C VAL A 72 8.16 7.15 -17.04
N THR A 73 7.86 8.31 -16.43
CA THR A 73 6.48 8.66 -16.05
C THR A 73 5.57 8.94 -17.25
N ARG A 74 6.13 9.44 -18.37
CA ARG A 74 5.41 9.51 -19.65
C ARG A 74 5.04 8.11 -20.13
N ALA A 75 5.96 7.15 -20.12
CA ALA A 75 5.68 5.77 -20.53
C ALA A 75 4.58 5.12 -19.66
N PHE A 76 4.56 5.37 -18.35
CA PHE A 76 3.47 4.89 -17.48
C PHE A 76 2.11 5.52 -17.87
N ARG A 77 2.07 6.83 -18.09
CA ARG A 77 0.85 7.55 -18.50
C ARG A 77 0.33 7.08 -19.88
N GLU A 78 1.23 6.90 -20.84
CA GLU A 78 0.91 6.40 -22.20
C GLU A 78 0.33 4.97 -22.18
N ASN A 79 0.70 4.15 -21.17
CA ASN A 79 0.19 2.79 -20.96
C ASN A 79 -0.95 2.70 -19.92
N VAL A 80 -1.54 3.85 -19.55
CA VAL A 80 -2.65 3.98 -18.57
C VAL A 80 -2.34 3.31 -17.21
N LEU A 81 -1.09 3.41 -16.76
CA LEU A 81 -0.63 2.87 -15.48
C LEU A 81 -0.64 3.94 -14.40
N ASN A 82 -1.11 3.56 -13.21
CA ASN A 82 -1.18 4.43 -12.04
C ASN A 82 -0.04 4.13 -11.06
N VAL A 83 0.74 5.16 -10.70
CA VAL A 83 1.84 5.07 -9.73
C VAL A 83 1.26 5.22 -8.31
N THR A 84 1.20 4.13 -7.55
CA THR A 84 0.67 4.14 -6.18
C THR A 84 1.72 4.58 -5.15
N ARG A 85 2.99 4.28 -5.42
CA ARG A 85 4.15 4.66 -4.60
C ARG A 85 5.40 4.73 -5.48
N ALA A 86 6.30 5.65 -5.13
CA ALA A 86 7.64 5.73 -5.72
C ALA A 86 8.69 5.88 -4.61
N GLU A 87 9.83 5.22 -4.77
CA GLU A 87 11.05 5.45 -4.00
C GLU A 87 12.12 5.90 -5.00
N ILE A 88 12.67 7.09 -4.80
CA ILE A 88 13.60 7.73 -5.73
C ILE A 88 14.88 8.01 -4.94
N SER A 89 15.97 7.36 -5.31
CA SER A 89 17.27 7.49 -4.66
C SER A 89 18.40 7.61 -5.67
N MET A 90 19.52 8.20 -5.25
CA MET A 90 20.74 8.26 -6.04
C MET A 90 21.90 7.67 -5.24
N THR A 91 22.55 6.66 -5.80
CA THR A 91 23.68 5.97 -5.19
C THR A 91 24.87 6.00 -6.14
N LYS A 92 25.96 6.68 -5.75
CA LYS A 92 27.22 6.78 -6.52
C LYS A 92 27.03 7.23 -7.99
N GLY A 93 26.12 8.19 -8.23
CA GLY A 93 25.83 8.73 -9.56
C GLY A 93 24.83 7.91 -10.40
N LYS A 94 24.34 6.77 -9.89
CA LYS A 94 23.23 6.02 -10.49
C LYS A 94 21.91 6.39 -9.82
N ALA A 95 20.89 6.59 -10.63
CA ALA A 95 19.51 6.69 -10.17
C ALA A 95 18.95 5.28 -9.91
N GLU A 96 18.48 5.06 -8.69
CA GLU A 96 17.82 3.85 -8.23
C GLU A 96 16.36 4.22 -7.95
N ASN A 97 15.51 3.96 -8.94
CA ASN A 97 14.10 4.35 -8.93
C ASN A 97 13.21 3.12 -8.82
N ILE A 98 12.38 3.05 -7.78
CA ILE A 98 11.43 1.96 -7.56
C ILE A 98 10.03 2.53 -7.71
N PHE A 99 9.24 1.97 -8.61
CA PHE A 99 7.84 2.34 -8.83
C PHE A 99 6.92 1.19 -8.49
N TYR A 100 5.84 1.49 -7.77
CA TYR A 100 4.74 0.58 -7.48
C TYR A 100 3.57 0.99 -8.38
N LEU A 101 3.17 0.09 -9.27
CA LEU A 101 2.19 0.37 -10.33
C LEU A 101 0.94 -0.50 -10.21
N THR A 102 -0.19 0.07 -10.60
CA THR A 102 -1.50 -0.57 -10.75
C THR A 102 -2.13 -0.18 -12.09
N ASP A 103 -3.19 -0.87 -12.51
CA ASP A 103 -4.03 -0.39 -13.61
C ASP A 103 -4.77 0.93 -13.23
N ALA A 104 -5.53 1.49 -14.17
CA ALA A 104 -6.35 2.68 -13.96
C ALA A 104 -7.38 2.58 -12.80
N HIS A 105 -7.72 1.37 -12.37
CA HIS A 105 -8.74 1.08 -11.36
C HIS A 105 -8.14 0.67 -9.99
N GLY A 106 -6.82 0.50 -9.90
CA GLY A 106 -6.10 0.04 -8.71
C GLY A 106 -5.85 -1.48 -8.63
N ASN A 107 -6.05 -2.22 -9.72
CA ASN A 107 -5.84 -3.66 -9.82
C ASN A 107 -4.41 -4.01 -10.32
N HIS A 108 -4.16 -5.30 -10.50
CA HIS A 108 -2.95 -5.81 -11.16
C HIS A 108 -2.82 -5.27 -12.58
N VAL A 109 -1.58 -5.07 -13.03
CA VAL A 109 -1.27 -4.60 -14.39
C VAL A 109 -1.26 -5.78 -15.37
N ASP A 110 -1.79 -5.60 -16.58
CA ASP A 110 -1.66 -6.56 -17.69
C ASP A 110 -0.17 -6.65 -18.11
N SER A 111 0.33 -7.87 -18.31
CA SER A 111 1.70 -8.12 -18.77
C SER A 111 2.02 -7.44 -20.10
N LYS A 112 1.01 -7.22 -20.96
CA LYS A 112 1.15 -6.43 -22.20
C LYS A 112 1.58 -4.99 -21.92
N ASN A 113 0.94 -4.31 -20.98
CA ASN A 113 1.26 -2.92 -20.64
C ASN A 113 2.66 -2.82 -20.02
N ILE A 114 3.08 -3.84 -19.25
CA ILE A 114 4.44 -3.94 -18.72
C ILE A 114 5.46 -4.11 -19.84
N GLU A 115 5.21 -4.97 -20.82
CA GLU A 115 6.14 -5.17 -21.93
C GLU A 115 6.22 -3.93 -22.83
N SER A 116 5.11 -3.22 -23.09
CA SER A 116 5.12 -1.92 -23.77
C SER A 116 5.93 -0.86 -23.01
N VAL A 117 5.87 -0.82 -21.68
CA VAL A 117 6.73 0.03 -20.84
C VAL A 117 8.21 -0.36 -20.95
N ARG A 118 8.52 -1.66 -20.97
CA ARG A 118 9.90 -2.18 -21.12
C ARG A 118 10.51 -1.83 -22.48
N GLN A 119 9.74 -1.98 -23.56
CA GLN A 119 10.14 -1.57 -24.91
C GLN A 119 10.42 -0.07 -24.99
N ARG A 120 9.64 0.76 -24.26
CA ARG A 120 9.79 2.22 -24.28
C ARG A 120 11.01 2.72 -23.49
N ILE A 121 11.28 2.15 -22.31
CA ILE A 121 12.35 2.57 -21.39
C ILE A 121 13.71 1.92 -21.72
N ARG A 122 13.71 0.93 -22.62
CA ARG A 122 14.80 -0.03 -22.93
C ARG A 122 14.97 -1.08 -21.83
N LEU A 123 15.14 -2.33 -22.27
CA LEU A 123 15.05 -3.53 -21.42
C LEU A 123 16.14 -3.61 -20.33
N ASP A 124 17.34 -3.16 -20.65
CA ASP A 124 18.60 -3.48 -19.95
C ASP A 124 18.64 -2.98 -18.49
N TYR A 125 17.83 -1.99 -18.16
CA TYR A 125 17.85 -1.27 -16.88
C TYR A 125 16.63 -1.55 -15.98
N LEU A 126 15.64 -2.31 -16.47
CA LEU A 126 14.31 -2.41 -15.86
C LEU A 126 14.00 -3.83 -15.37
N ARG A 127 14.00 -4.02 -14.05
CA ARG A 127 13.59 -5.26 -13.39
C ARG A 127 12.14 -5.20 -12.96
N VAL A 128 11.41 -6.27 -13.21
CA VAL A 128 10.00 -6.43 -12.86
C VAL A 128 9.90 -7.42 -11.70
N LYS A 129 9.16 -7.07 -10.65
CA LYS A 129 8.79 -7.98 -9.56
C LYS A 129 7.29 -7.86 -9.30
N GLU A 130 6.55 -8.96 -9.39
CA GLU A 130 5.15 -9.00 -8.98
C GLU A 130 5.02 -8.77 -7.47
N LEU A 131 3.94 -8.13 -7.03
CA LEU A 131 3.59 -8.00 -5.63
C LEU A 131 2.28 -8.73 -5.35
N PRO A 132 2.06 -9.23 -4.11
CA PRO A 132 0.76 -9.77 -3.72
C PRO A 132 -0.39 -8.81 -4.02
N LEU A 133 -1.53 -9.36 -4.46
CA LEU A 133 -2.72 -8.57 -4.75
C LEU A 133 -3.25 -7.90 -3.47
N ALA A 134 -3.37 -6.58 -3.50
CA ALA A 134 -4.13 -5.85 -2.48
C ALA A 134 -5.63 -6.02 -2.75
N PHE A 135 -6.37 -6.47 -1.75
CA PHE A 135 -7.80 -6.72 -1.89
C PHE A 135 -8.62 -5.46 -1.61
N ARG A 136 -9.61 -5.20 -2.48
CA ARG A 136 -10.75 -4.31 -2.16
C ARG A 136 -11.74 -5.08 -1.29
N ASN A 137 -12.28 -4.40 -0.27
CA ASN A 137 -13.35 -4.96 0.55
C ASN A 137 -14.65 -5.06 -0.26
N ASN A 138 -15.14 -6.27 -0.50
CA ASN A 138 -16.54 -6.50 -0.85
C ASN A 138 -17.30 -6.80 0.43
N GLU A 139 -18.19 -5.90 0.83
CA GLU A 139 -19.03 -6.08 2.02
C GLU A 139 -20.06 -7.20 1.78
N LYS A 140 -19.96 -8.28 2.55
CA LYS A 140 -21.08 -9.19 2.79
C LYS A 140 -21.32 -9.29 4.29
N GLY A 141 -22.45 -8.74 4.73
CA GLY A 141 -22.84 -8.74 6.14
C GLY A 141 -23.08 -10.15 6.66
N GLY A 142 -22.30 -10.56 7.65
CA GLY A 142 -22.53 -11.73 8.50
C GLY A 142 -22.67 -11.26 9.95
N ASN A 143 -23.78 -11.61 10.59
CA ASN A 143 -24.13 -11.15 11.93
C ASN A 143 -23.25 -11.85 13.01
N VAL A 144 -22.13 -11.22 13.38
CA VAL A 144 -21.22 -11.72 14.43
C VAL A 144 -21.27 -10.81 15.66
N LYS A 145 -21.86 -11.32 16.75
CA LYS A 145 -21.79 -10.67 18.07
C LYS A 145 -20.38 -10.81 18.65
N GLY A 146 -19.55 -9.78 18.47
CA GLY A 146 -18.20 -9.68 19.04
C GLY A 146 -17.12 -9.58 17.98
N GLY A 147 -16.67 -8.37 17.66
CA GLY A 147 -15.74 -8.14 16.54
C GLY A 147 -14.30 -8.57 16.83
N ALA A 148 -13.75 -9.46 16.00
CA ALA A 148 -12.36 -9.34 15.49
C ALA A 148 -12.42 -8.47 14.20
N VAL A 149 -11.37 -7.84 13.65
CA VAL A 149 -9.90 -7.98 13.71
C VAL A 149 -9.36 -9.20 12.96
N LEU A 150 -9.43 -9.14 11.62
CA LEU A 150 -8.59 -9.94 10.71
C LEU A 150 -7.65 -9.01 9.94
N LEU A 151 -6.41 -9.46 9.75
CA LEU A 151 -5.40 -8.89 8.85
C LEU A 151 -4.67 -10.07 8.19
N HIS A 152 -4.62 -10.05 6.86
CA HIS A 152 -4.08 -11.10 6.00
C HIS A 152 -2.91 -10.50 5.17
N PRO A 153 -1.64 -10.76 5.51
CA PRO A 153 -0.46 -10.35 4.74
C PRO A 153 -0.44 -10.71 3.26
N GLN A 154 -1.09 -11.78 2.82
CA GLN A 154 -1.23 -12.08 1.39
C GLN A 154 -2.55 -11.61 0.77
N ARG A 155 -3.53 -11.18 1.57
CA ARG A 155 -4.86 -10.71 1.11
C ARG A 155 -5.46 -9.65 2.03
N SER A 156 -5.02 -8.39 1.92
CA SER A 156 -5.36 -7.28 2.82
C SER A 156 -6.85 -7.21 3.24
N SER A 157 -7.18 -7.87 4.35
CA SER A 157 -8.45 -7.73 5.06
C SER A 157 -8.23 -6.77 6.24
N CYS A 158 -9.26 -6.01 6.60
CA CYS A 158 -9.22 -5.10 7.74
C CYS A 158 -10.60 -5.05 8.40
N LEU A 159 -10.69 -5.60 9.60
CA LEU A 159 -11.80 -5.35 10.51
C LEU A 159 -11.29 -4.51 11.70
N LEU A 160 -12.15 -3.67 12.29
CA LEU A 160 -11.82 -2.81 13.42
C LEU A 160 -12.55 -3.29 14.68
N LYS A 161 -11.82 -3.38 15.80
CA LYS A 161 -12.40 -3.27 17.13
C LYS A 161 -11.87 -2.00 17.78
N ASN A 162 -12.77 -1.16 18.29
CA ASN A 162 -12.42 -0.04 19.13
C ASN A 162 -13.46 0.09 20.24
N ASN A 163 -13.07 0.73 21.34
CA ASN A 163 -13.81 1.02 22.58
C ASN A 163 -13.54 0.06 23.74
N TYR A 164 -12.64 0.49 24.62
CA TYR A 164 -12.90 0.39 26.05
C TYR A 164 -12.99 1.80 26.63
N SER A 165 -14.16 2.11 27.22
CA SER A 165 -14.18 3.00 28.38
C SER A 165 -13.60 2.23 29.57
N VAL A 166 -12.91 2.91 30.47
CA VAL A 166 -12.76 2.45 31.86
C VAL A 166 -14.03 2.82 32.61
#